data_AF-A0A8T5LPQ6-F1
#
_entry.id   AF-A0A8T5LPQ6-F1
#
_cell.length_a   1.000
_cell.length_b   1.000
_cell.length_c   1.000
_cell.angle_alpha   90.00
_cell.angle_beta   90.00
_cell.angle_gamma   90.00
#
_symmetry.space_group_name_H-M   'P 1'
#
loop_
_entity.id
_entity.type
_entity.pdbx_description
1 polymer ?
#
loop_
_entity_poly.entity_id
_entity_poly.type
_entity_poly.pdbx_seq_one_letter_code
_entity_poly.pdbx_strand_id
1 'polypeptide(L)' 'MSISSDFHDKLNIVVEDLIKKACERAKANNRNTVMARDL' A
#
# COMPACT_ATOMS: atom_id res chain seq x y z
N MET A 1 5.79 -15.28 20.01
CA MET A 1 4.51 -14.70 19.56
C MET A 1 4.25 -15.22 18.16
N SER A 2 3.24 -16.07 17.99
CA SER A 2 2.86 -16.61 16.67
C SER A 2 1.59 -15.90 16.22
N ILE A 3 1.73 -14.97 15.29
CA ILE A 3 0.60 -14.31 14.63
C ILE A 3 0.03 -15.31 13.61
N SER A 4 -1.29 -15.37 13.46
CA SER A 4 -1.91 -16.34 12.54
C SER A 4 -1.56 -16.04 11.08
N SER A 5 -1.41 -17.07 10.26
CA SER A 5 -1.14 -16.92 8.82
C SER A 5 -2.22 -16.07 8.14
N ASP A 6 -3.50 -16.34 8.44
CA ASP A 6 -4.64 -15.56 7.94
C ASP A 6 -4.52 -14.06 8.22
N PHE A 7 -3.95 -13.67 9.36
CA PHE A 7 -3.74 -12.26 9.67
C PHE A 7 -2.67 -11.66 8.76
N HIS A 8 -1.57 -12.37 8.54
CA HIS A 8 -0.51 -11.93 7.63
C HIS A 8 -1.03 -11.79 6.20
N ASP A 9 -1.80 -12.75 5.72
CA ASP A 9 -2.34 -12.74 4.35
C ASP A 9 -3.28 -11.55 4.15
N LYS A 10 -4.19 -11.30 5.11
CA LYS A 10 -5.10 -10.16 5.07
C LYS A 10 -4.35 -8.83 5.18
N LEU A 11 -3.36 -8.75 6.06
CA LEU A 11 -2.54 -7.54 6.18
C LEU A 11 -1.80 -7.26 4.87
N ASN A 12 -1.24 -8.29 4.22
CA ASN A 12 -0.55 -8.14 2.95
C ASN A 12 -1.48 -7.59 1.86
N ILE A 13 -2.70 -8.11 1.75
CA ILE A 13 -3.71 -7.61 0.79
C ILE A 13 -4.02 -6.13 1.04
N VAL A 14 -4.19 -5.72 2.30
CA VAL A 14 -4.47 -4.32 2.65
C VAL A 14 -3.29 -3.41 2.27
N VAL A 15 -2.05 -3.84 2.56
CA VAL A 15 -0.84 -3.07 2.21
C VAL A 15 -0.69 -2.94 0.69
N GLU A 16 -0.92 -4.00 -0.07
CA GLU A 16 -0.88 -3.95 -1.53
C GLU A 16 -1.89 -2.96 -2.11
N ASP A 17 -3.11 -2.92 -1.58
CA ASP A 17 -4.15 -1.98 -2.01
C ASP A 17 -3.77 -0.51 -1.70
N LEU A 18 -3.18 -0.27 -0.52
CA LEU A 18 -2.66 1.05 -0.16
C LEU A 18 -1.54 1.50 -1.10
N ILE A 19 -0.61 0.62 -1.46
CA ILE A 19 0.48 0.94 -2.40
C ILE A 19 -0.07 1.26 -3.79
N LYS A 20 -1.09 0.53 -4.28
CA LYS A 20 -1.74 0.81 -5.57
C LYS A 20 -2.38 2.19 -5.58
N LYS A 21 -3.15 2.53 -4.54
CA LYS A 21 -3.75 3.87 -4.37
C LYS A 21 -2.70 4.97 -4.27
N ALA A 22 -1.59 4.71 -3.59
CA ALA A 22 -0.49 5.65 -3.50
C ALA A 22 0.17 5.90 -4.88
N CYS A 23 0.33 4.85 -5.68
CA CYS A 23 0.81 4.98 -7.06
C CYS A 23 -0.14 5.82 -7.92
N GLU A 24 -1.46 5.61 -7.80
CA GLU A 24 -2.47 6.41 -8.51
C GLU A 24 -2.41 7.89 -8.12
N ARG A 25 -2.32 8.19 -6.82
CA ARG A 25 -2.18 9.57 -6.31
C ARG A 25 -0.88 10.21 -6.76
N ALA A 26 0.23 9.49 -6.77
CA ALA A 26 1.50 10.00 -7.28
C ALA A 26 1.40 10.36 -8.77
N LYS A 27 0.83 9.46 -9.59
CA LYS A 27 0.59 9.69 -11.03
C LYS A 27 -0.34 10.87 -11.27
N ALA A 28 -1.44 10.99 -10.52
CA ALA A 28 -2.37 12.12 -10.60
C ALA A 28 -1.70 13.48 -10.31
N ASN A 29 -0.62 13.46 -9.54
CA ASN A 29 0.20 14.65 -9.23
C ASN A 29 1.42 14.80 -10.15
N ASN A 30 1.47 14.12 -11.30
CA ASN A 30 2.60 14.13 -12.24
C ASN A 30 3.94 13.71 -11.60
N ARG A 31 3.90 12.80 -10.63
CA ARG A 31 5.09 12.26 -9.96
C ARG A 31 5.31 10.80 -10.35
N ASN A 32 6.56 10.45 -10.63
CA ASN A 32 6.99 9.08 -10.91
C ASN A 32 7.48 8.33 -9.65
N THR A 33 7.53 9.01 -8.51
CA THR A 33 7.98 8.46 -7.23
C THR A 33 6.88 8.64 -6.19
N VAL A 34 6.50 7.53 -5.53
CA VAL A 34 5.58 7.53 -4.39
C VAL A 34 6.23 8.23 -3.20
N MET A 35 5.47 9.08 -2.52
CA MET A 35 5.90 9.81 -1.33
C MET A 35 5.01 9.45 -0.14
N ALA A 36 5.44 9.79 1.07
CA ALA A 36 4.70 9.48 2.29
C ALA A 36 3.24 10.01 2.30
N ARG A 37 2.99 11.14 1.62
CA ARG A 37 1.65 11.74 1.46
C ARG A 37 0.72 11.00 0.49
N ASP A 38 1.25 10.06 -0.28
CA ASP A 38 0.46 9.30 -1.23
C ASP A 38 -0.20 8.09 -0.58
N LEU A 39 0.34 7.61 0.56
CA LEU A 39 -0.31 6.62 1.42
C LEU A 39 -1.54 7.22 2.09
#